data_AF-A0A4U3ASS6-F1
#
_entry.id   AF-A0A4U3ASS6-F1
#
_cell.length_a   1.000
_cell.length_b   1.000
_cell.length_c   1.000
_cell.angle_alpha   90.00
_cell.angle_beta   90.00
_cell.angle_gamma   90.00
#
_symmetry.space_group_name_H-M   'P 1'
#
loop_
_entity.id
_entity.type
_entity.pdbx_description
1 polymer ?
#
loop_
_entity_poly.entity_id
_entity_poly.type
_entity_poly.pdbx_seq_one_letter_code
_entity_poly.pdbx_strand_id
1 'polypeptide(L)'
;RILFENVNFTIQHGEKIAIIGPNGSGKTTLLKMIMGNETAEGEVWISPSANIGYLTQEVFDLPLDKTPEDLFYKETFEERGKVQNLMK
;
A
#
# COMPACT_ATOMS: atom_id res chain seq x y z
N ARG A 1 -20.24 -11.17 11.04
CA ARG A 1 -19.29 -12.30 11.01
C ARG A 1 -17.96 -11.77 11.52
N ILE A 2 -17.36 -12.44 12.49
CA ILE A 2 -16.01 -12.09 12.97
C ILE A 2 -15.01 -12.50 11.89
N LEU A 3 -14.15 -11.57 11.46
CA LEU A 3 -13.10 -11.83 10.47
C LEU A 3 -11.75 -12.18 11.11
N PHE A 4 -11.45 -11.58 12.25
CA PHE A 4 -10.21 -11.77 12.99
C PHE A 4 -10.52 -11.91 14.47
N GLU A 5 -9.84 -12.85 15.14
CA GLU A 5 -9.96 -13.10 16.56
C GLU A 5 -8.57 -13.50 17.08
N ASN A 6 -8.09 -12.82 18.13
CA ASN A 6 -6.80 -13.09 18.78
C ASN A 6 -5.58 -13.15 17.83
N VAL A 7 -5.57 -12.31 16.79
CA VAL A 7 -4.45 -12.22 15.84
C VAL A 7 -3.33 -11.35 16.42
N ASN A 8 -2.12 -11.91 16.51
CA ASN A 8 -0.94 -11.21 17.01
C ASN A 8 0.26 -11.50 16.10
N PHE A 9 0.87 -10.47 15.53
CA PHE A 9 2.10 -10.58 14.74
C PHE A 9 2.86 -9.25 14.73
N THR A 10 4.13 -9.30 14.35
CA THR A 10 4.97 -8.11 14.16
C THR A 10 5.72 -8.27 12.84
N ILE A 11 5.82 -7.19 12.07
CA ILE A 11 6.57 -7.15 10.81
C ILE A 11 7.73 -6.20 11.00
N GLN A 12 8.94 -6.64 10.66
CA GLN A 12 10.17 -5.87 10.78
C GLN A 12 10.61 -5.30 9.44
N HIS A 13 11.45 -4.26 9.50
CA HIS A 13 12.05 -3.68 8.30
C HIS A 13 12.89 -4.71 7.54
N GLY A 14 12.70 -4.79 6.22
CA GLY A 14 13.42 -5.71 5.34
C GLY A 14 12.76 -7.08 5.18
N GLU A 15 11.70 -7.40 5.95
CA GLU A 15 10.96 -8.65 5.79
C GLU A 15 10.09 -8.64 4.54
N LYS A 16 10.00 -9.81 3.89
CA LYS A 16 9.08 -10.07 2.79
C LYS A 16 8.00 -11.02 3.28
N ILE A 17 6.79 -10.49 3.46
CA ILE A 17 5.65 -11.23 4.01
C ILE A 17 4.61 -11.44 2.92
N ALA A 18 4.03 -12.64 2.86
CA ALA A 18 2.91 -12.96 2.00
C ALA A 18 1.64 -13.21 2.84
N ILE A 19 0.56 -12.52 2.51
CA ILE A 19 -0.77 -12.75 3.12
C ILE A 19 -1.56 -13.64 2.17
N ILE A 20 -1.77 -14.90 2.55
CA ILE A 20 -2.45 -15.91 1.72
C ILE A 20 -3.79 -16.33 2.34
N GLY A 21 -4.74 -16.68 1.49
CA GLY A 21 -6.06 -17.17 1.91
C GLY A 21 -7.11 -17.08 0.80
N PRO A 22 -8.25 -17.78 0.93
CA PRO A 22 -9.30 -17.79 -0.08
C PRO A 22 -9.95 -16.40 -0.27
N ASN A 23 -10.72 -16.24 -1.34
CA ASN A 23 -11.50 -15.02 -1.55
C ASN A 23 -12.49 -14.81 -0.39
N GLY A 24 -12.62 -13.56 0.07
CA GLY A 24 -13.45 -13.23 1.23
C GLY A 24 -12.85 -13.59 2.60
N SER A 25 -11.58 -14.03 2.68
CA SER A 25 -10.92 -14.32 3.96
C SER A 25 -10.48 -13.09 4.76
N GLY A 26 -10.78 -11.88 4.28
CA GLY A 26 -10.46 -10.62 4.97
C GLY A 26 -9.09 -10.01 4.63
N LYS A 27 -8.32 -10.52 3.66
CA LYS A 27 -6.98 -9.99 3.32
C LYS A 27 -6.96 -8.48 3.07
N THR A 28 -7.87 -7.99 2.22
CA THR A 28 -8.00 -6.56 1.92
C THR A 28 -8.43 -5.77 3.16
N THR A 29 -9.29 -6.34 4.00
CA THR A 29 -9.69 -5.73 5.28
C THR A 29 -8.50 -5.63 6.24
N LEU A 30 -7.66 -6.67 6.33
CA LEU A 30 -6.43 -6.63 7.14
C LEU A 30 -5.49 -5.51 6.70
N LEU A 31 -5.23 -5.39 5.39
CA LEU A 31 -4.41 -4.30 4.86
C LEU A 31 -5.01 -2.93 5.17
N LYS A 32 -6.33 -2.76 5.00
CA LYS A 32 -7.01 -1.50 5.34
C LYS A 32 -6.96 -1.17 6.83
N MET A 33 -7.05 -2.16 7.71
CA MET A 33 -6.87 -1.96 9.16
C MET A 33 -5.44 -1.51 9.48
N ILE A 34 -4.43 -2.12 8.84
CA ILE A 34 -3.03 -1.68 8.97
C ILE A 34 -2.88 -0.23 8.52
N MET A 35 -3.50 0.14 7.40
CA MET A 35 -3.48 1.52 6.89
C MET A 35 -4.33 2.51 7.71
N GLY A 36 -5.07 2.04 8.73
CA GLY A 36 -5.98 2.87 9.51
C GLY A 36 -7.27 3.28 8.78
N ASN A 37 -7.58 2.65 7.65
CA ASN A 37 -8.82 2.89 6.88
C ASN A 37 -10.01 2.07 7.38
N GLU A 38 -9.78 1.07 8.23
CA GLU A 38 -10.81 0.24 8.87
C GLU A 38 -10.48 0.10 10.36
N THR A 39 -11.51 0.06 11.21
CA THR A 39 -11.33 -0.05 12.66
C THR A 39 -10.96 -1.49 13.06
N ALA A 40 -9.92 -1.63 13.87
CA ALA A 40 -9.57 -2.89 14.53
C ALA A 40 -10.04 -2.86 15.99
N GLU A 41 -10.59 -3.98 16.47
CA GLU A 41 -10.76 -4.22 17.91
C GLU A 41 -9.43 -4.74 18.48
N GLY A 42 -8.55 -3.82 18.84
CA GLY A 42 -7.18 -4.09 19.28
C GLY A 42 -6.25 -2.91 19.01
N GLU A 43 -4.94 -3.17 18.96
CA GLU A 43 -3.94 -2.16 18.66
C GLU A 43 -3.20 -2.50 17.37
N VAL A 44 -3.07 -1.50 16.49
CA VAL A 44 -2.16 -1.53 15.35
C VAL A 44 -1.17 -0.38 15.55
N TRP A 45 0.09 -0.73 15.76
CA TRP A 45 1.17 0.24 15.91
C TRP A 45 2.06 0.22 14.68
N ILE A 46 2.32 1.41 14.12
CA ILE A 46 3.25 1.62 13.01
C ILE A 46 4.30 2.61 13.49
N SER A 47 5.56 2.36 13.15
CA SER A 47 6.65 3.29 13.47
C SER A 47 6.34 4.69 12.89
N PRO A 48 6.47 5.78 13.67
CA PRO A 48 6.28 7.15 13.18
C PRO A 48 7.21 7.53 12.02
N SER A 49 8.33 6.82 11.85
CA SER A 49 9.28 7.04 10.77
C SER A 49 8.98 6.20 9.51
N ALA A 50 7.97 5.33 9.54
CA ALA A 50 7.63 4.49 8.41
C ALA A 50 6.97 5.31 7.29
N ASN A 51 7.46 5.16 6.06
CA ASN A 51 6.77 5.63 4.87
C ASN A 51 6.09 4.42 4.21
N ILE A 52 4.76 4.40 4.20
CA ILE A 52 3.98 3.27 3.70
C ILE A 52 3.43 3.59 2.31
N GLY A 53 3.85 2.78 1.33
CA GLY A 53 3.18 2.71 0.03
C GLY A 53 2.06 1.67 0.08
N TYR A 54 0.85 2.06 -0.32
CA TYR A 54 -0.30 1.17 -0.39
C TYR A 54 -0.82 1.10 -1.83
N LEU A 55 -0.91 -0.11 -2.37
CA LEU A 55 -1.49 -0.38 -3.68
C LEU A 55 -2.82 -1.08 -3.49
N THR A 56 -3.90 -0.46 -3.94
CA THR A 56 -5.23 -1.03 -3.87
C THR A 56 -5.42 -2.13 -4.93
N GLN A 57 -6.34 -3.05 -4.65
CA GLN A 57 -6.70 -4.11 -5.61
C GLN A 57 -7.39 -3.54 -6.86
N GLU A 58 -8.12 -2.46 -6.71
CA GLU A 58 -8.81 -1.75 -7.79
C GLU A 58 -8.19 -0.36 -7.94
N VAL A 59 -7.91 0.04 -9.19
CA VAL A 59 -7.27 1.32 -9.50
C VAL A 59 -8.35 2.34 -9.82
N PHE A 60 -8.73 3.14 -8.82
CA PHE A 60 -9.77 4.17 -8.96
C PHE A 60 -9.26 5.59 -8.79
N ASP A 61 -8.02 5.74 -8.38
CA ASP A 61 -7.37 6.98 -7.96
C ASP A 61 -6.45 7.57 -9.03
N LEU A 62 -6.38 6.95 -10.21
CA LEU A 62 -5.64 7.51 -11.33
C LEU A 62 -6.43 8.65 -12.00
N PRO A 63 -5.81 9.83 -12.17
CA PRO A 63 -6.41 10.93 -12.91
C PRO A 63 -6.49 10.56 -14.40
N LEU A 64 -7.71 10.32 -14.88
CA LEU A 64 -7.97 9.89 -16.26
C LEU A 64 -7.73 10.99 -17.30
N ASP A 65 -7.61 12.24 -16.84
CA ASP A 65 -7.34 13.43 -17.62
C ASP A 65 -5.84 13.69 -17.83
N LYS A 66 -4.96 12.90 -17.21
CA LYS A 66 -3.50 13.09 -17.27
C LYS A 66 -2.80 11.98 -18.03
N THR A 67 -1.77 12.36 -18.79
CA THR A 67 -0.86 11.37 -19.36
C THR A 67 0.12 10.87 -18.28
N PRO A 68 0.76 9.70 -18.48
CA PRO A 68 1.87 9.27 -17.62
C PRO A 68 2.98 10.33 -17.52
N GLU A 69 3.27 11.06 -18.59
CA GLU A 69 4.26 12.15 -18.55
C GLU A 69 3.87 13.25 -17.57
N ASP A 70 2.60 13.66 -17.56
CA ASP A 70 2.08 14.67 -16.63
C ASP A 70 2.12 14.20 -15.17
N LEU A 71 1.80 12.92 -14.93
CA LEU A 71 1.79 12.30 -13.61
C LEU A 71 3.19 12.23 -12.99
N PHE A 72 4.20 11.98 -13.82
CA PHE A 72 5.56 11.76 -13.36
C PHE A 72 6.53 12.89 -13.76
N TYR A 73 5.99 14.04 -14.16
CA TYR A 73 6.76 15.19 -14.61
C TYR A 73 7.82 15.63 -13.58
N LYS A 74 8.98 16.03 -14.10
CA LYS A 74 10.07 16.67 -13.36
C LYS A 74 10.58 17.86 -14.15
N GLU A 75 11.00 18.90 -13.44
CA GLU A 75 11.45 20.15 -14.07
C GLU A 75 12.71 19.93 -14.92
N THR A 76 13.68 19.19 -14.38
CA THR A 76 14.96 19.00 -15.05
C THR A 76 14.93 17.84 -16.05
N PHE A 77 15.75 17.95 -17.10
CA PHE A 77 15.91 16.87 -18.08
C PHE A 77 16.54 15.62 -17.44
N GLU A 78 17.49 15.82 -16.52
CA GLU A 78 18.15 14.73 -15.81
C GLU A 78 17.16 13.91 -14.96
N GLU A 79 16.28 14.57 -14.21
CA GLU A 79 15.29 13.89 -13.38
C GLU A 79 14.23 13.18 -14.23
N ARG A 80 13.78 13.79 -15.33
CA ARG A 80 12.89 13.11 -16.30
C ARG A 80 13.53 11.83 -16.85
N GLY A 81 14.82 11.87 -17.18
CA GLY A 81 15.58 10.69 -17.61
C GLY A 81 15.66 9.59 -16.54
N LYS A 82 15.87 9.96 -15.27
CA LYS A 82 15.87 9.00 -14.14
C LYS A 82 14.52 8.31 -13.98
N VAL A 83 13.43 9.09 -13.99
CA VAL A 83 12.05 8.58 -13.87
C VAL A 83 11.72 7.61 -15.01
N GLN A 84 12.01 7.97 -16.26
CA GLN A 84 11.74 7.08 -17.41
C GLN A 84 12.51 5.76 -17.32
N ASN A 85 13.76 5.77 -16.84
CA ASN A 85 14.54 4.53 -16.71
C ASN A 85 14.05 3.64 -15.56
N LEU A 86 13.50 4.22 -14.49
CA LEU A 86 12.87 3.45 -13.40
C LEU A 86 11.56 2.77 -13.82
N MET A 87 10.92 3.24 -14.89
CA MET A 87 9.65 2.72 -15.43
C MET A 87 9.81 1.70 -16.56
N LYS A 88 11.05 1.45 -17.01
CA LYS A 88 11.35 0.36 -17.95
C LYS A 88 11.40 -0.98 -17.21
#